data_AF-A0A923P600-F1
#
_entry.id   AF-A0A923P600-F1
#
_cell.length_a   1.000
_cell.length_b   1.000
_cell.length_c   1.000
_cell.angle_alpha   90.00
_cell.angle_beta   90.00
_cell.angle_gamma   90.00
#
_symmetry.space_group_name_H-M   'P 1'
#
loop_
_entity.id
_entity.type
_entity.pdbx_description
1 polymer ?
#
loop_
_entity_poly.entity_id
_entity_poly.type
_entity_poly.pdbx_seq_one_letter_code
_entity_poly.pdbx_strand_id
1 'polypeptide(L)'
;MHGLDQILLLTETVEGHVERGEWAEAGALDAERCRLLAGLFSDPPPAADLAACRELLGELLARNHQTIQRLQAERQRLQADAARSDRAMRAYERNAAGTPVARLRVVEVDQP
;
A
#
# COMPACT_ATOMS: atom_id res chain seq x y z
N MET A 1 -17.20 -19.05 -19.21
CA MET A 1 -16.61 -17.69 -19.15
C MET A 1 -16.81 -16.95 -17.83
N HIS A 2 -17.87 -17.21 -17.05
CA HIS A 2 -18.18 -16.51 -15.78
C HIS A 2 -17.00 -16.31 -14.79
N GLY A 3 -16.06 -17.28 -14.67
CA GLY A 3 -14.94 -17.18 -13.75
C GLY A 3 -13.88 -16.14 -14.14
N LEU A 4 -13.56 -16.00 -15.43
CA LEU A 4 -12.60 -14.98 -15.91
C LEU A 4 -13.18 -13.58 -15.80
N ASP A 5 -14.46 -13.42 -16.13
CA ASP A 5 -15.17 -12.14 -15.98
C ASP A 5 -15.16 -11.67 -14.52
N GLN A 6 -15.36 -12.59 -13.57
CA GLN A 6 -15.29 -12.30 -12.14
C GLN A 6 -13.86 -11.93 -11.70
N ILE A 7 -12.83 -12.58 -12.24
CA ILE A 7 -11.42 -12.25 -11.95
C ILE A 7 -11.05 -10.85 -12.47
N LEU A 8 -11.56 -10.46 -13.65
CA LEU A 8 -11.36 -9.13 -14.21
C LEU A 8 -12.02 -8.06 -13.33
N LEU A 9 -13.28 -8.26 -12.95
CA LEU A 9 -14.00 -7.35 -12.06
C LEU A 9 -13.28 -7.19 -10.71
N LEU A 10 -12.82 -8.30 -10.11
CA LEU A 10 -12.06 -8.25 -8.86
C LEU A 10 -10.73 -7.51 -9.04
N THR A 11 -10.07 -7.68 -10.19
CA THR A 11 -8.82 -6.96 -10.50
C THR A 11 -9.05 -5.45 -10.56
N GLU A 12 -10.06 -5.00 -11.29
CA GLU A 12 -10.45 -3.57 -11.34
C GLU A 12 -10.78 -3.02 -9.96
N THR A 13 -11.51 -3.80 -9.15
CA THR A 13 -11.92 -3.38 -7.80
C THR A 13 -10.70 -3.26 -6.88
N VAL A 14 -9.80 -4.25 -6.90
CA VAL A 14 -8.54 -4.23 -6.12
C VAL A 14 -7.67 -3.04 -6.54
N GLU A 15 -7.49 -2.79 -7.83
CA GLU A 15 -6.74 -1.64 -8.34
C GLU A 15 -7.33 -0.32 -7.82
N GLY A 16 -8.66 -0.18 -7.86
CA GLY A 16 -9.35 1.00 -7.34
C GLY A 16 -9.17 1.19 -5.83
N HIS A 17 -9.14 0.12 -5.03
CA HIS A 17 -8.85 0.20 -3.59
C HIS A 17 -7.38 0.57 -3.33
N VAL A 18 -6.45 0.01 -4.10
CA VAL A 18 -5.01 0.34 -4.03
C VAL A 18 -4.78 1.82 -4.33
N GLU A 19 -5.43 2.37 -5.35
CA GLU A 19 -5.33 3.79 -5.69
C GLU A 19 -5.88 4.72 -4.59
N ARG A 20 -6.87 4.27 -3.83
CA ARG A 20 -7.46 4.99 -2.69
C ARG A 20 -6.74 4.77 -1.36
N GLY A 21 -5.77 3.85 -1.31
CA GLY A 21 -5.05 3.48 -0.08
C GLY A 21 -5.85 2.60 0.88
N GLU A 22 -6.90 1.93 0.40
CA GLU A 22 -7.79 1.05 1.16
C GLU A 22 -7.20 -0.38 1.19
N TRP A 23 -6.08 -0.53 1.91
CA TRP A 23 -5.22 -1.72 1.83
C TRP A 23 -5.86 -2.99 2.38
N ALA A 24 -6.67 -2.88 3.43
CA ALA A 24 -7.30 -4.03 4.07
C ALA A 24 -8.36 -4.64 3.14
N GLU A 25 -9.19 -3.79 2.54
CA GLU A 25 -10.22 -4.13 1.56
C GLU A 25 -9.58 -4.71 0.29
N ALA A 26 -8.52 -4.07 -0.22
CA ALA A 26 -7.77 -4.58 -1.36
C ALA A 26 -7.21 -5.99 -1.09
N GLY A 27 -6.64 -6.23 0.10
CA GLY A 27 -6.09 -7.53 0.46
C GLY A 27 -7.15 -8.63 0.59
N ALA A 28 -8.32 -8.32 1.15
CA ALA A 28 -9.42 -9.27 1.26
C ALA A 28 -9.96 -9.69 -0.13
N LEU A 29 -10.12 -8.72 -1.04
CA LEU A 29 -10.57 -8.98 -2.41
C LEU A 29 -9.50 -9.70 -3.23
N ASP A 30 -8.22 -9.40 -3.02
CA ASP A 30 -7.14 -10.11 -3.70
C ASP A 30 -7.05 -11.58 -3.28
N ALA A 31 -7.32 -11.90 -2.01
CA ALA A 31 -7.40 -13.28 -1.55
C ALA A 31 -8.54 -14.06 -2.26
N GLU A 32 -9.69 -13.41 -2.49
CA GLU A 32 -10.77 -13.99 -3.29
C GLU A 32 -10.35 -14.22 -4.74
N ARG A 33 -9.72 -13.22 -5.35
CA ARG A 33 -9.21 -13.30 -6.72
C ARG A 33 -8.21 -14.46 -6.88
N CYS A 34 -7.30 -14.63 -5.92
CA CYS A 34 -6.33 -15.72 -5.91
C CYS A 34 -7.00 -17.10 -5.83
N ARG A 35 -8.07 -17.23 -5.05
CA ARG A 35 -8.86 -18.48 -4.99
C ARG A 35 -9.51 -18.81 -6.33
N LEU A 36 -10.09 -17.82 -7.01
CA LEU A 36 -10.71 -18.03 -8.32
C LEU A 36 -9.68 -18.38 -9.40
N LEU A 37 -8.52 -17.72 -9.39
CA LEU A 37 -7.40 -18.06 -10.27
C LEU A 37 -6.92 -19.50 -10.03
N ALA A 38 -6.75 -19.91 -8.77
CA ALA A 38 -6.37 -21.28 -8.44
C ALA A 38 -7.42 -22.29 -8.95
N GLY A 39 -8.71 -21.96 -8.83
CA GLY A 39 -9.80 -22.77 -9.40
C GLY A 39 -9.70 -22.90 -10.92
N LEU A 40 -9.45 -21.79 -11.63
CA LEU A 40 -9.31 -21.77 -13.10
C LEU A 40 -8.18 -22.67 -13.60
N PHE A 41 -7.05 -22.74 -12.87
CA PHE A 41 -5.93 -23.58 -13.26
C PHE A 41 -6.07 -25.05 -12.82
N SER A 42 -6.98 -25.34 -11.90
CA SER A 42 -7.24 -26.71 -11.44
C SER A 42 -8.08 -27.53 -12.43
N ASP A 43 -8.89 -26.87 -13.26
CA ASP A 43 -9.67 -27.48 -14.34
C ASP A 43 -9.45 -26.68 -15.63
N PRO A 44 -8.54 -27.12 -16.52
CA PRO A 44 -8.14 -26.33 -17.67
C PRO A 44 -9.32 -26.16 -18.65
N PRO A 45 -9.49 -24.95 -19.22
CA PRO A 45 -10.59 -24.69 -20.13
C PRO A 45 -10.46 -25.52 -21.43
N PRO A 46 -11.58 -25.73 -22.15
CA PRO A 46 -11.56 -26.43 -23.43
C PRO A 46 -10.56 -25.81 -24.41
N ALA A 47 -9.97 -26.62 -25.29
CA ALA A 47 -8.93 -26.17 -26.22
C ALA A 47 -9.38 -25.00 -27.13
N ALA A 48 -10.68 -24.91 -27.43
CA ALA A 48 -11.27 -23.83 -28.20
C ALA A 48 -11.15 -22.45 -27.51
N ASP A 49 -11.13 -22.42 -26.17
CA ASP A 49 -11.12 -21.19 -25.37
C ASP A 49 -9.71 -20.77 -24.94
N LEU A 50 -8.71 -21.64 -25.12
CA LEU A 50 -7.34 -21.42 -24.62
C LEU A 50 -6.68 -20.16 -25.20
N ALA A 51 -6.91 -19.83 -26.47
CA ALA A 51 -6.32 -18.67 -27.11
C ALA A 51 -6.84 -17.37 -26.47
N ALA A 52 -8.15 -17.23 -26.31
CA ALA A 52 -8.77 -16.08 -25.66
C ALA A 52 -8.39 -16.00 -24.17
N CYS A 53 -8.34 -17.13 -23.46
CA CYS A 53 -7.89 -17.18 -22.08
C CYS A 53 -6.44 -16.70 -21.94
N ARG A 54 -5.56 -17.05 -22.88
CA ARG A 54 -4.15 -16.66 -22.86
C ARG A 54 -3.96 -15.15 -23.00
N GLU A 55 -4.70 -14.50 -23.89
CA GLU A 55 -4.63 -13.05 -24.06
C GLU A 55 -5.08 -12.33 -22.78
N LEU A 56 -6.23 -12.73 -22.23
CA LEU A 56 -6.76 -12.17 -20.98
C LEU A 56 -5.81 -12.37 -19.79
N LEU A 57 -5.23 -13.56 -19.64
CA LEU A 57 -4.25 -13.83 -18.59
C LEU A 57 -2.97 -12.99 -18.77
N GLY A 58 -2.55 -12.74 -20.01
CA GLY A 58 -1.44 -11.85 -20.33
C GLY A 58 -1.70 -10.41 -19.87
N GLU A 59 -2.90 -9.91 -20.13
CA GLU A 59 -3.33 -8.58 -19.67
C GLU A 59 -3.37 -8.51 -18.13
N LEU A 60 -4.00 -9.49 -17.49
CA LEU A 60 -4.07 -9.60 -16.03
C LEU A 60 -2.68 -9.60 -15.38
N LEU A 61 -1.71 -10.29 -15.99
CA LEU A 61 -0.33 -10.32 -15.50
C LEU A 61 0.34 -8.94 -15.60
N ALA A 62 0.18 -8.25 -16.73
CA ALA A 62 0.73 -6.91 -16.93
C ALA A 62 0.16 -5.90 -15.91
N ARG A 63 -1.16 -5.93 -15.73
CA ARG A 63 -1.89 -5.11 -14.75
C ARG A 63 -1.44 -5.37 -13.32
N ASN A 64 -1.27 -6.64 -12.96
CA ASN A 64 -0.74 -7.01 -11.64
C ASN A 64 0.69 -6.50 -11.42
N HIS A 65 1.57 -6.62 -12.41
CA HIS A 65 2.92 -6.06 -12.29
C HIS A 65 2.89 -4.55 -12.03
N GLN A 66 2.05 -3.81 -12.74
CA GLN A 66 1.91 -2.38 -12.53
C GLN A 66 1.40 -2.05 -11.11
N THR A 67 0.40 -2.79 -10.64
CA THR A 67 -0.15 -2.63 -9.29
C THR A 67 0.89 -2.91 -8.20
N ILE A 68 1.67 -3.98 -8.35
CA ILE A 68 2.77 -4.32 -7.43
C ILE A 68 3.82 -3.21 -7.39
N GLN A 69 4.20 -2.63 -8.54
CA GLN A 69 5.15 -1.52 -8.58
C GLN A 69 4.63 -0.29 -7.83
N ARG A 70 3.34 0.05 -7.97
CA ARG A 70 2.71 1.15 -7.21
C ARG A 70 2.74 0.89 -5.71
N LEU A 71 2.37 -0.32 -5.28
CA LEU A 71 2.41 -0.73 -3.87
C LEU A 71 3.84 -0.65 -3.28
N GLN A 72 4.85 -1.06 -4.05
CA GLN A 72 6.24 -0.96 -3.63
C GLN A 72 6.69 0.49 -3.48
N ALA A 73 6.30 1.38 -4.39
CA ALA A 73 6.62 2.80 -4.32
C ALA A 73 5.97 3.46 -3.08
N GLU A 74 4.68 3.19 -2.81
CA GLU A 74 4.01 3.70 -1.62
C GLU A 74 4.62 3.15 -0.32
N ARG A 75 4.97 1.87 -0.29
CA ARG A 75 5.67 1.28 0.87
C ARG A 75 7.01 1.97 1.14
N GLN A 76 7.80 2.25 0.11
CA GLN A 76 9.08 2.96 0.25
C GLN A 76 8.88 4.38 0.78
N ARG A 77 7.86 5.09 0.29
CA ARG A 77 7.50 6.42 0.75
C ARG A 77 7.11 6.42 2.24
N LEU A 78 6.22 5.52 2.65
CA LEU A 78 5.80 5.40 4.05
C LEU A 78 6.97 5.04 4.97
N GLN A 79 7.88 4.17 4.54
CA GLN A 79 9.10 3.86 5.28
C GLN A 79 10.02 5.07 5.45
N ALA A 80 10.16 5.90 4.41
CA ALA A 80 10.96 7.12 4.48
C ALA A 80 10.34 8.15 5.43
N ASP A 81 9.01 8.31 5.41
CA ASP A 81 8.29 9.23 6.28
C ASP A 81 8.34 8.79 7.75
N ALA A 82 8.16 7.49 8.02
CA ALA A 82 8.33 6.92 9.37
C ALA A 82 9.75 7.17 9.90
N ALA A 83 10.78 6.89 9.09
CA ALA A 83 12.17 7.13 9.48
C ALA A 83 12.46 8.62 9.73
N ARG A 84 11.81 9.54 9.00
CA ARG A 84 11.93 10.99 9.24
C ARG A 84 11.28 11.38 10.56
N SER A 85 10.09 10.86 10.86
CA SER A 85 9.38 11.09 12.12
C SER A 85 10.19 10.60 13.33
N ASP A 86 10.75 9.39 13.26
CA ASP A 86 11.58 8.84 14.32
C ASP A 86 12.82 9.71 14.61
N ARG A 87 13.47 10.23 13.56
CA ARG A 87 14.60 11.15 13.73
C ARG A 87 14.18 12.46 14.37
N ALA A 88 13.04 13.02 13.99
CA ALA A 88 12.51 14.25 14.57
C ALA A 88 12.19 14.07 16.06
N MET A 89 11.57 12.93 16.43
CA MET A 89 11.27 12.57 17.82
C MET A 89 12.54 12.46 18.66
N ARG A 90 13.55 11.73 18.16
CA ARG A 90 14.86 11.62 18.84
C ARG A 90 15.58 12.96 18.98
N ALA A 91 15.47 13.85 18.00
CA ALA A 91 16.04 15.19 18.09
C ALA A 91 15.34 16.03 19.17
N TYR A 92 14.01 15.94 19.26
CA TYR A 92 13.23 16.59 20.31
C TYR A 92 13.60 16.08 21.69
N GLU A 93 13.68 14.75 21.88
CA GLU A 93 14.08 14.12 23.14
C GLU A 93 15.47 14.58 23.59
N ARG A 94 16.45 14.63 22.68
CA ARG A 94 17.80 15.11 22.99
C ARG A 94 17.81 16.58 23.40
N ASN A 95 17.05 17.42 22.71
CA ASN A 95 16.95 18.84 23.05
C ASN A 95 16.25 19.03 24.40
N ALA A 96 15.20 18.26 24.69
CA ALA A 96 14.51 18.30 25.98
C ALA A 96 15.40 17.80 27.14
N ALA A 97 16.23 16.79 26.92
CA ALA A 97 17.14 16.25 27.94
C ALA A 97 18.41 17.10 28.14
N GLY A 98 18.83 17.85 27.12
CA GLY A 98 20.06 18.65 27.12
C GLY A 98 19.87 20.15 27.38
N THR A 99 18.64 20.66 27.39
CA THR A 99 18.40 22.07 27.69
C THR A 99 18.30 22.27 29.20
N PRO A 100 19.27 22.92 29.88
CA PRO A 100 18.99 23.47 31.18
C PRO A 100 17.86 24.46 30.95
N VAL A 101 16.69 24.21 31.53
CA VAL A 101 15.60 25.18 31.55
C VAL A 101 16.20 26.43 32.19
N ALA A 102 16.65 27.37 31.34
CA ALA A 102 17.12 28.66 31.77
C ALA A 102 15.89 29.29 32.43
N ARG A 103 15.85 29.21 33.76
CA ARG A 103 14.88 29.95 34.56
C ARG A 103 15.02 31.38 34.07
N LEU A 104 14.06 31.85 33.29
CA LEU A 104 13.90 33.25 32.96
C LEU A 104 13.77 33.96 34.31
N ARG A 105 14.91 34.44 34.83
CA ARG A 105 14.92 35.33 35.98
C ARG A 105 14.19 36.57 35.49
N VAL A 106 12.98 36.77 35.99
CA VAL A 106 12.32 38.07 35.98
C VAL A 106 13.30 39.00 36.69
N VAL A 107 13.94 39.88 35.93
CA VAL A 107 14.68 41.00 36.48
C VAL A 107 13.61 41.94 36.99
N GLU A 108 13.36 41.94 38.29
CA GLU A 108 12.60 43.01 38.95
C GLU A 108 13.37 44.31 38.66
N VAL A 109 12.76 45.14 37.82
CA VAL A 109 13.25 46.48 37.51
C VAL A 109 12.99 47.33 38.73
N ASP A 110 14.07 47.75 39.41
CA ASP A 110 14.06 48.66 40.54
C ASP A 110 13.23 49.91 40.20
N GLN A 111 12.25 50.22 41.06
CA GLN A 111 11.48 51.47 40.99
C GLN A 111 12.24 52.59 41.72
N PRO A 112 12.16 53.85 41.24
CA PRO A 112 12.75 55.02 41.89
C PRO A 112 12.00 55.45 43.16
#